data_AF-A0A0C3FWU8-F1
#
_entry.id   AF-A0A0C3FWU8-F1
#
_cell.length_a   1.000
_cell.length_b   1.000
_cell.length_c   1.000
_cell.angle_alpha   90.00
_cell.angle_beta   90.00
_cell.angle_gamma   90.00
#
_symmetry.space_group_name_H-M   'P 1'
#
loop_
_entity.id
_entity.type
_entity.pdbx_description
1 polymer ?
#
loop_
_entity_poly.entity_id
_entity_poly.type
_entity_poly.pdbx_seq_one_letter_code
_entity_poly.pdbx_strand_id
1 'polypeptide(L)'
;DLDVRTQAEHARHLAKYVFPRQYGLSNVLDLSAQSKGSMKVPDFVDRESEIKDKGACRTPKRLKEILSLVEKMIWRHGKCGYKPLRDKACPSKVILENYPPEFLMTVVLSID
;
A
#
# COMPACT_ATOMS: atom_id res chain seq x y z
N ASP A 1 6.78 -20.71 -8.94
CA ASP A 1 5.40 -20.19 -8.88
C ASP A 1 4.84 -20.32 -7.48
N LEU A 2 4.08 -19.34 -6.99
CA LEU A 2 3.40 -19.45 -5.69
C LEU A 2 2.24 -20.44 -5.81
N ASP A 3 1.96 -21.18 -4.73
CA ASP A 3 0.78 -22.02 -4.63
C ASP A 3 -0.49 -21.18 -4.86
N VAL A 4 -1.44 -21.69 -5.65
CA VAL A 4 -2.68 -21.00 -6.03
C VAL A 4 -3.46 -20.56 -4.78
N ARG A 5 -3.43 -21.39 -3.73
CA ARG A 5 -4.07 -21.09 -2.47
C ARG A 5 -3.44 -19.88 -1.77
N THR A 6 -2.12 -19.81 -1.72
CA THR A 6 -1.38 -18.68 -1.13
C THR A 6 -1.64 -17.38 -1.90
N GLN A 7 -1.68 -17.44 -3.24
CA GLN A 7 -2.01 -16.28 -4.06
C GLN A 7 -3.42 -15.75 -3.76
N ALA A 8 -4.40 -16.65 -3.64
CA ALA A 8 -5.77 -16.28 -3.31
C ALA A 8 -5.89 -15.72 -1.87
N GLU A 9 -5.09 -16.21 -0.93
CA GLU A 9 -4.99 -15.66 0.43
C GLU A 9 -4.43 -14.24 0.42
N HIS A 10 -3.33 -14.00 -0.30
CA HIS A 10 -2.73 -12.67 -0.43
C HIS A 10 -3.73 -11.67 -1.06
N ALA A 11 -4.48 -12.10 -2.07
CA ALA A 11 -5.49 -11.25 -2.68
C ALA A 11 -6.66 -10.93 -1.73
N ARG A 12 -7.12 -11.92 -0.95
CA ARG A 12 -8.14 -11.67 0.09
C ARG A 12 -7.63 -10.75 1.18
N HIS A 13 -6.36 -10.85 1.56
CA HIS A 13 -5.74 -9.97 2.54
C HIS A 13 -5.63 -8.54 2.03
N LEU A 14 -5.07 -8.36 0.83
CA LEU A 14 -4.97 -7.04 0.19
C LEU A 14 -6.33 -6.40 -0.09
N ALA A 15 -7.35 -7.19 -0.40
CA ALA A 15 -8.71 -6.67 -0.57
C ALA A 15 -9.27 -6.01 0.70
N LYS A 16 -8.81 -6.40 1.90
CA LYS A 16 -9.19 -5.74 3.16
C LYS A 16 -8.58 -4.34 3.30
N TYR A 17 -7.38 -4.13 2.76
CA TYR A 17 -6.75 -2.81 2.68
C TYR A 17 -7.45 -1.88 1.69
N VAL A 18 -7.79 -2.41 0.50
CA VAL A 18 -8.39 -1.61 -0.58
C VAL A 18 -9.87 -1.31 -0.33
N PHE A 19 -10.60 -2.28 0.26
CA PHE A 19 -12.04 -2.21 0.47
C PHE A 19 -12.45 -2.39 1.94
N PRO A 20 -11.87 -1.62 2.89
CA PRO A 20 -12.03 -1.87 4.32
C PRO A 20 -13.50 -1.84 4.76
N ARG A 21 -14.28 -0.89 4.23
CA ARG A 21 -15.70 -0.73 4.54
C ARG A 21 -16.54 -1.98 4.21
N GLN A 22 -16.25 -2.63 3.08
CA GLN A 22 -16.96 -3.83 2.63
C GLN A 22 -16.68 -5.03 3.53
N TYR A 23 -15.52 -5.05 4.19
CA TYR A 23 -15.16 -6.04 5.21
C TYR A 23 -15.59 -5.62 6.63
N GLY A 24 -16.24 -4.46 6.77
CA GLY A 24 -16.62 -3.89 8.06
C GLY A 24 -15.40 -3.54 8.92
N LEU A 25 -14.35 -3.02 8.28
CA LEU A 25 -13.21 -2.37 8.89
C LEU A 25 -13.42 -0.84 8.85
N SER A 26 -12.79 -0.13 9.77
CA SER A 26 -12.88 1.33 9.90
C SER A 26 -12.44 2.05 8.62
N ASN A 27 -12.94 3.24 8.35
CA ASN A 27 -12.42 4.03 7.24
C ASN A 27 -12.53 5.52 7.51
N VAL A 28 -11.75 6.32 6.77
CA VAL A 28 -11.69 7.78 6.93
C VAL A 28 -13.06 8.44 6.79
N LEU A 29 -13.94 7.89 5.94
CA LEU A 29 -15.27 8.47 5.68
C LEU A 29 -16.24 8.20 6.85
N ASP A 30 -16.05 7.10 7.58
CA ASP A 30 -16.89 6.74 8.75
C ASP A 30 -16.60 7.61 9.99
N LEU A 31 -15.42 8.25 10.07
CA LEU A 31 -15.03 9.09 11.21
C LEU A 31 -15.91 10.34 11.35
N SER A 32 -16.45 10.85 10.23
CA SER A 32 -17.30 12.05 10.21
C SER A 32 -18.60 11.89 11.00
N ALA A 33 -19.11 10.66 11.16
CA ALA A 33 -20.32 10.39 11.92
C ALA A 33 -20.09 10.34 13.45
N GLN A 34 -18.82 10.30 13.89
CA GLN A 34 -18.46 10.07 15.30
C GLN A 34 -17.92 11.32 16.02
N SER A 35 -17.90 12.50 15.37
CA SER A 35 -17.19 13.69 15.87
C SER A 35 -17.93 14.50 16.96
N LYS A 36 -18.31 13.83 18.05
CA LYS A 36 -18.56 14.50 19.34
C LYS A 36 -17.43 14.18 20.31
N GLY A 37 -16.21 14.65 20.01
CA GLY A 37 -15.06 14.57 20.93
C GLY A 37 -13.71 14.43 20.24
N SER A 38 -12.64 14.69 21.00
CA SER A 38 -11.23 14.48 20.64
C SER A 38 -10.95 13.00 20.41
N MET A 39 -11.30 12.49 19.23
CA MET A 39 -10.98 11.12 18.83
C MET A 39 -9.68 11.15 18.02
N LYS A 40 -8.66 10.42 18.48
CA LYS A 40 -7.44 10.20 17.69
C LYS A 40 -7.82 9.54 16.37
N VAL A 41 -7.50 10.19 15.26
CA VAL A 41 -7.69 9.62 13.91
C VAL A 41 -6.85 8.34 13.84
N PRO A 42 -7.43 7.18 13.52
CA PRO A 42 -6.67 5.95 13.34
C PRO A 42 -5.66 6.09 12.21
N ASP A 43 -4.50 5.45 12.35
CA ASP A 43 -3.60 5.25 11.22
C ASP A 43 -4.25 4.25 10.26
N PHE A 44 -4.42 4.65 9.01
CA PHE A 44 -5.01 3.81 7.96
C PHE A 44 -3.96 3.27 6.99
N VAL A 45 -2.68 3.61 7.19
CA VAL A 45 -1.55 3.10 6.40
C VAL A 45 -1.26 1.66 6.78
N ASP A 46 -1.08 1.39 8.07
CA ASP A 46 -0.96 0.04 8.61
C ASP A 46 -2.29 -0.40 9.25
N ARG A 47 -2.81 -1.52 8.78
CA ARG A 47 -4.09 -2.09 9.23
C ARG A 47 -3.96 -3.52 9.69
N GLU A 48 -2.74 -4.03 9.86
CA GLU A 48 -2.52 -5.44 10.21
C GLU A 48 -3.15 -5.81 11.54
N SER A 49 -3.06 -4.93 12.55
CA SER A 49 -3.68 -5.15 13.86
C SER A 49 -5.20 -5.29 13.75
N GLU A 50 -5.87 -4.36 13.09
CA GLU A 50 -7.32 -4.37 12.90
C GLU A 50 -7.77 -5.57 12.05
N ILE A 51 -7.03 -5.90 10.99
CA ILE A 51 -7.33 -7.06 10.14
C ILE A 51 -7.19 -8.37 10.93
N LYS A 52 -6.18 -8.46 11.81
CA LYS A 52 -5.97 -9.60 12.70
C LYS A 52 -7.08 -9.70 13.73
N ASP A 53 -7.46 -8.60 14.37
CA ASP A 53 -8.53 -8.53 15.37
C ASP A 53 -9.89 -8.89 14.78
N LYS A 54 -10.14 -8.52 13.52
CA LYS A 54 -11.34 -8.93 12.78
C LYS A 54 -11.42 -10.44 12.57
N GLY A 55 -10.27 -11.11 12.47
CA GLY A 55 -10.16 -12.54 12.28
C GLY A 55 -10.64 -13.03 10.90
N ALA A 56 -11.00 -14.31 10.84
CA ALA A 56 -11.48 -14.94 9.62
C ALA A 56 -12.85 -14.37 9.20
N CYS A 57 -12.91 -13.80 8.00
CA CYS A 57 -14.14 -13.23 7.46
C CYS A 57 -14.38 -13.73 6.02
N ARG A 58 -15.66 -13.92 5.67
CA ARG A 58 -16.03 -14.29 4.31
C ARG A 58 -15.80 -13.11 3.36
N THR A 59 -15.35 -13.42 2.14
CA THR A 59 -15.28 -12.40 1.08
C THR A 59 -16.68 -11.89 0.75
N PRO A 60 -16.95 -10.58 0.83
CA PRO A 60 -18.23 -9.99 0.45
C PRO A 60 -18.60 -10.35 -1.00
N LYS A 61 -19.88 -10.65 -1.26
CA LYS A 61 -20.35 -11.11 -2.59
C LYS A 61 -19.88 -10.20 -3.73
N ARG A 62 -19.95 -8.88 -3.53
CA ARG A 62 -19.55 -7.85 -4.50
C ARG A 62 -18.05 -7.84 -4.82
N LEU A 63 -17.21 -8.36 -3.93
CA LEU A 63 -15.75 -8.36 -4.11
C LEU A 63 -15.22 -9.65 -4.72
N LYS A 64 -16.05 -10.70 -4.84
CA LYS A 64 -15.62 -12.00 -5.38
C LYS A 64 -15.01 -11.88 -6.77
N GLU A 65 -15.66 -11.14 -7.66
CA GLU A 65 -15.20 -10.94 -9.05
C GLU A 65 -13.92 -10.08 -9.11
N ILE A 66 -13.78 -9.14 -8.17
CA ILE A 66 -12.65 -8.21 -8.09
C ILE A 66 -11.37 -8.92 -7.62
N LEU A 67 -11.46 -10.01 -6.84
CA LEU A 67 -10.26 -10.71 -6.35
C LEU A 67 -9.32 -11.14 -7.49
N SER A 68 -9.87 -11.55 -8.64
CA SER A 68 -9.06 -11.89 -9.82
C SER A 68 -8.21 -10.73 -10.35
N LEU A 69 -8.70 -9.49 -10.20
CA LEU A 69 -7.96 -8.27 -10.56
C LEU A 69 -6.92 -7.93 -9.50
N VAL A 70 -7.26 -8.11 -8.22
CA VAL A 70 -6.31 -7.92 -7.11
C VAL A 70 -5.15 -8.90 -7.21
N GLU A 71 -5.40 -10.17 -7.55
CA GLU A 71 -4.35 -11.17 -7.81
C GLU A 71 -3.41 -10.73 -8.94
N LYS A 72 -3.97 -10.25 -10.06
CA LYS A 72 -3.19 -9.71 -11.18
C LYS A 72 -2.39 -8.48 -10.76
N MET A 73 -2.95 -7.61 -9.91
CA MET A 73 -2.29 -6.43 -9.39
C MET A 73 -1.07 -6.83 -8.54
N ILE A 74 -1.22 -7.78 -7.62
CA ILE A 74 -0.13 -8.32 -6.80
C ILE A 74 0.98 -8.89 -7.70
N TRP A 75 0.60 -9.70 -8.70
CA TRP A 75 1.56 -10.28 -9.62
C TRP A 75 2.33 -9.22 -10.41
N ARG A 76 1.62 -8.22 -10.96
CA ARG A 76 2.25 -7.11 -11.71
C ARG A 76 3.14 -6.26 -10.82
N HIS A 77 2.73 -6.02 -9.58
CA HIS A 77 3.53 -5.29 -8.59
C HIS A 77 4.86 -6.00 -8.33
N GLY A 78 4.85 -7.32 -8.08
CA GLY A 78 6.06 -8.11 -7.88
C GLY A 78 6.96 -8.23 -9.12
N LYS A 79 6.43 -7.97 -10.31
CA LYS A 79 7.21 -7.92 -11.58
C LYS A 79 7.57 -6.50 -12.01
N CYS A 80 7.16 -5.49 -11.26
CA CYS A 80 7.40 -4.10 -11.62
C CYS A 80 8.87 -3.74 -11.41
N GLY A 81 9.55 -3.36 -12.48
CA GLY A 81 10.91 -2.83 -12.43
C GLY A 81 10.91 -1.38 -11.93
N TYR A 82 10.65 -1.15 -10.64
CA TYR A 82 10.55 0.20 -10.07
C TYR A 82 11.83 1.02 -10.28
N LYS A 83 13.01 0.40 -10.17
CA LYS A 83 14.30 1.07 -10.44
C LYS A 83 14.42 1.56 -11.89
N PRO A 84 14.33 0.71 -12.93
CA PRO A 84 14.38 1.20 -14.30
C PRO A 84 13.22 2.14 -14.66
N LEU A 85 12.04 1.99 -14.05
CA LEU A 85 10.94 2.95 -14.21
C LEU A 85 11.30 4.33 -13.66
N ARG A 86 11.85 4.37 -12.44
CA ARG A 86 12.38 5.58 -11.80
C ARG A 86 13.47 6.20 -12.66
N ASP A 87 14.48 5.43 -13.07
CA ASP A 87 15.63 5.93 -13.82
C ASP A 87 15.22 6.47 -15.20
N LYS A 88 14.12 5.96 -15.79
CA LYS A 88 13.53 6.50 -17.03
C LYS A 88 12.79 7.82 -16.81
N ALA A 89 12.03 7.95 -15.72
CA ALA A 89 11.19 9.11 -15.46
C ALA A 89 11.94 10.27 -14.76
N CYS A 90 12.84 9.92 -13.85
CA CYS A 90 13.69 10.82 -13.07
C CYS A 90 15.10 10.20 -12.98
N PRO A 91 15.90 10.29 -14.05
CA PRO A 91 17.28 9.87 -13.99
C PRO A 91 17.98 10.71 -12.92
N SER A 92 18.54 10.07 -11.89
CA SER A 92 19.32 10.72 -10.83
C SER A 92 20.67 11.19 -11.40
N LYS A 93 20.64 12.12 -12.34
CA LYS A 93 21.79 12.90 -12.76
C LYS A 93 21.70 14.23 -12.03
N VAL A 94 21.88 14.18 -10.71
CA VAL A 94 22.36 15.37 -10.03
C VAL A 94 23.79 15.53 -10.53
N ILE A 95 23.99 16.42 -11.51
CA ILE A 95 25.33 16.78 -11.96
C ILE A 95 25.93 17.59 -10.82
N LEU A 96 26.77 16.93 -10.03
CA LEU A 96 27.46 17.51 -8.88
C LEU A 96 28.54 18.53 -9.30
N GLU A 97 28.81 18.70 -10.60
CA GLU A 97 29.83 19.63 -11.11
C GLU A 97 29.51 21.11 -10.90
N ASN A 98 28.28 21.48 -10.54
CA ASN A 98 27.88 22.88 -10.32
C ASN A 98 27.64 23.25 -8.85
N TYR A 99 27.89 22.33 -7.91
CA TYR A 99 27.69 22.60 -6.49
C TYR A 99 29.03 22.73 -5.76
N PRO A 100 29.20 23.73 -4.87
CA PRO A 100 30.40 23.83 -4.06
C PRO A 100 30.55 22.59 -3.17
N PRO A 101 31.80 22.17 -2.87
CA PRO A 101 32.09 20.89 -2.23
C PRO A 101 31.42 20.68 -0.87
N GLU A 102 30.99 21.75 -0.18
CA GLU A 102 30.19 21.65 1.06
C GLU A 102 28.77 21.06 0.88
N PHE A 103 28.20 21.08 -0.33
CA PHE A 103 26.82 20.62 -0.58
C PHE A 103 26.73 19.17 -1.07
N LEU A 104 27.88 18.53 -1.35
CA LEU A 104 27.97 17.18 -1.90
C LEU A 104 27.54 16.10 -0.89
N MET A 105 27.76 16.31 0.42
CA MET A 105 27.36 15.35 1.44
C MET A 105 25.84 15.29 1.67
N THR A 106 25.09 16.36 1.38
CA THR A 106 23.66 16.45 1.70
C THR A 106 22.78 15.68 0.71
N VAL A 107 23.18 15.62 -0.56
CA VAL A 107 22.36 14.97 -1.61
C VAL A 107 22.49 13.45 -1.58
N VAL A 108 23.69 12.93 -1.26
CA VAL A 108 23.93 11.48 -1.21
C VAL A 108 23.21 10.84 -0.03
N LEU A 109 23.10 11.54 1.11
CA LEU A 109 22.43 11.03 2.31
C LEU A 109 20.89 11.11 2.30
N SER A 110 20.28 11.72 1.28
CA SER A 110 18.81 11.86 1.20
C SER A 110 18.14 10.85 0.26
N ILE A 111 18.91 9.95 -0.36
CA ILE A 111 18.42 8.97 -1.35
C ILE A 111 18.59 7.50 -0.87
N ASP A 112 19.22 7.27 0.28
CA ASP A 112 19.27 5.96 0.95
C ASP A 112 18.40 5.92 2.22
#